data_AF-A0A9Q0F352-F1
#
_entry.id   AF-A0A9Q0F352-F1
#
_cell.length_a   1.000
_cell.length_b   1.000
_cell.length_c   1.000
_cell.angle_alpha   90.00
_cell.angle_beta   90.00
_cell.angle_gamma   90.00
#
_symmetry.space_group_name_H-M   'P 1'
#
loop_
_entity.id
_entity.type
_entity.pdbx_description
1 polymer ?
#
loop_
_entity_poly.entity_id
_entity_poly.type
_entity_poly.pdbx_seq_one_letter_code
_entity_poly.pdbx_strand_id
1 'polypeptide(L)'
;MSEVRLDRAVATTNWCELFPNATERWAREEESEHVVADVWIDDRGESTCQLVMEKIKATRVSLLQWSRQKFDGNRRRVRELRAEIAGLHDHIQNTHTVHMRRLACTELDRLLEQEEVFWKQRSRVLWLEDGDRNTAYFHRRASQIRKANQLKGLRDEGGVLRQE
;
A
#
# COMPACT_ATOMS: atom_id res chain seq x y z
N MET A 1 -8.58 12.83 23.23
CA MET A 1 -8.45 13.58 21.97
C MET A 1 -9.10 12.77 20.88
N SER A 2 -10.03 13.35 20.11
CA SER A 2 -10.69 12.66 19.00
C SER A 2 -9.72 12.53 17.83
N GLU A 3 -9.31 11.32 17.51
CA GLU A 3 -8.50 11.05 16.31
C GLU A 3 -9.38 11.17 15.07
N VAL A 4 -9.00 12.07 14.17
CA VAL A 4 -9.69 12.29 12.90
C VAL A 4 -8.85 11.66 11.79
N ARG A 5 -9.48 10.77 11.03
CA ARG A 5 -8.81 10.04 9.95
C ARG A 5 -8.90 10.82 8.65
N LEU A 6 -7.74 11.05 8.01
CA LEU A 6 -7.66 11.47 6.61
C LEU A 6 -7.82 10.23 5.71
N ASP A 7 -8.89 10.21 4.91
CA ASP A 7 -9.22 9.08 4.02
C ASP A 7 -8.24 8.92 2.85
N ARG A 8 -7.59 10.02 2.47
CA ARG A 8 -6.55 10.13 1.44
C ARG A 8 -5.68 11.33 1.82
N ALA A 9 -4.43 11.07 2.18
CA ALA A 9 -3.41 12.10 2.30
C ALA A 9 -2.31 11.76 1.29
N VAL A 10 -1.65 12.78 0.77
CA VAL A 10 -0.32 12.65 0.18
C VAL A 10 0.53 13.52 1.07
N ALA A 11 1.39 12.94 1.90
CA ALA A 11 2.32 13.73 2.69
C ALA A 11 3.71 13.63 2.10
N THR A 12 4.41 14.76 2.13
CA THR A 12 5.85 14.80 1.96
C THR A 12 6.52 14.50 3.30
N THR A 13 7.79 14.12 3.27
CA THR A 13 8.67 14.01 4.45
C THR A 13 8.53 15.21 5.40
N ASN A 14 8.55 16.44 4.88
CA ASN A 14 8.36 17.67 5.66
C ASN A 14 6.98 17.77 6.34
N TRP A 15 5.91 17.28 5.69
CA TRP A 15 4.57 17.24 6.31
C TRP A 15 4.52 16.22 7.46
N CYS A 16 5.23 15.10 7.34
CA CYS A 16 5.34 14.12 8.42
C CYS A 16 6.10 14.66 9.64
N GLU A 17 7.08 15.55 9.44
CA GLU A 17 7.79 16.24 10.53
C GLU A 17 6.87 17.22 11.29
N LEU A 18 6.01 17.93 10.55
CA LEU A 18 5.03 18.87 11.12
C LEU A 18 3.89 18.17 11.86
N PHE A 19 3.58 16.93 11.48
CA PHE A 19 2.51 16.12 12.10
C PHE A 19 3.05 14.77 12.57
N PRO A 20 3.87 14.73 13.64
CA PRO A 20 4.55 13.51 14.11
C PRO A 20 3.59 12.43 14.62
N ASN A 21 2.37 12.82 15.00
CA ASN A 21 1.31 11.90 15.42
C ASN A 21 0.48 11.35 14.24
N ALA A 22 0.70 11.85 13.01
CA ALA A 22 0.06 11.33 11.82
C ALA A 22 0.78 10.06 11.37
N THR A 23 0.10 8.92 11.51
CA THR A 23 0.67 7.61 11.15
C THR A 23 0.52 7.35 9.64
N GLU A 24 1.20 8.12 8.80
CA GLU A 24 1.27 7.84 7.37
C GLU A 24 2.53 7.00 7.06
N ARG A 25 2.38 5.68 7.08
CA ARG A 25 3.50 4.76 6.80
C ARG A 25 3.73 4.46 5.31
N TRP A 26 2.79 4.78 4.42
CA TRP A 26 2.94 4.45 2.99
C TRP A 26 3.74 5.51 2.22
N ALA A 27 3.63 6.78 2.59
CA ALA A 27 4.45 7.85 2.03
C ALA A 27 5.91 7.80 2.47
N ARG A 28 6.25 6.94 3.44
CA ARG A 28 7.65 6.71 3.85
C ARG A 28 8.42 5.82 2.87
N GLU A 29 7.76 5.23 1.88
CA GLU A 29 8.45 4.57 0.78
C GLU A 29 8.94 5.66 -0.20
N GLU A 30 10.25 5.92 -0.17
CA GLU A 30 10.94 6.94 -0.98
C GLU A 30 10.63 6.79 -2.48
N GLU A 31 10.38 5.56 -2.94
CA GLU A 31 9.97 5.25 -4.31
C GLU A 31 8.59 5.82 -4.69
N SER A 32 7.70 6.05 -3.72
CA SER A 32 6.36 6.62 -3.99
C SER A 32 6.42 8.10 -4.30
N GLU A 33 7.37 8.85 -3.70
CA GLU A 33 7.60 10.26 -3.99
C GLU A 33 8.14 10.42 -5.42
N HIS A 34 9.03 9.54 -5.88
CA HIS A 34 9.54 9.55 -7.25
C HIS A 34 8.42 9.34 -8.29
N VAL A 35 7.49 8.41 -8.04
CA VAL A 35 6.36 8.17 -8.96
C VAL A 35 5.46 9.40 -9.06
N VAL A 36 5.29 10.16 -7.98
CA VAL A 36 4.55 11.44 -8.01
C VAL A 36 5.37 12.50 -8.72
N ALA A 37 6.66 12.65 -8.40
CA ALA A 37 7.53 13.62 -9.05
C ALA A 37 7.53 13.42 -10.58
N ASP A 38 7.75 12.19 -11.05
CA ASP A 38 7.78 11.83 -12.47
C ASP A 38 6.52 12.24 -13.23
N VAL A 39 5.34 12.12 -12.60
CA VAL A 39 4.06 12.49 -13.21
C VAL A 39 3.84 14.01 -13.21
N TRP A 40 4.45 14.74 -12.28
CA TRP A 40 4.22 16.17 -12.08
C TRP A 40 5.25 17.09 -12.73
N ILE A 41 6.35 16.55 -13.28
CA ILE A 41 7.46 17.29 -13.93
C ILE A 41 7.03 18.19 -15.11
N ASP A 42 5.94 17.89 -15.84
CA ASP A 42 5.52 18.73 -16.99
C ASP A 42 4.68 19.95 -16.51
N ASP A 43 5.33 21.05 -16.16
CA ASP A 43 4.70 22.34 -15.83
C ASP A 43 4.70 23.26 -17.07
N ARG A 44 3.65 23.17 -17.88
CA ARG A 44 3.52 23.96 -19.11
C ARG A 44 3.05 25.41 -18.90
N GLY A 45 3.18 25.95 -17.68
CA GLY A 45 2.75 27.31 -17.36
C GLY A 45 1.23 27.44 -17.40
N GLU A 46 0.66 27.83 -16.26
CA GLU A 46 -0.78 27.94 -15.99
C GLU A 46 -1.53 26.60 -15.92
N SER A 47 -1.57 26.04 -14.71
CA SER A 47 -2.35 24.87 -14.38
C SER A 47 -3.82 25.24 -14.21
N THR A 48 -4.59 25.19 -15.30
CA THR A 48 -6.05 25.21 -15.23
C THR A 48 -6.55 24.07 -14.33
N CYS A 49 -7.71 24.22 -13.68
CA CYS A 49 -8.28 23.14 -12.85
C CYS A 49 -8.40 21.79 -13.59
N GLN A 50 -8.59 21.82 -14.92
CA GLN A 50 -8.56 20.63 -15.77
C GLN A 50 -7.19 19.94 -15.79
N LEU A 51 -6.09 20.68 -15.95
CA LEU A 51 -4.73 20.13 -15.95
C LEU A 51 -4.40 19.49 -14.60
N VAL A 52 -4.81 20.13 -13.50
CA VAL A 52 -4.65 19.57 -12.15
C VAL A 52 -5.44 18.26 -12.01
N MET A 53 -6.68 18.22 -12.49
CA MET A 53 -7.48 16.98 -12.48
C MET A 53 -6.85 15.87 -13.32
N GLU A 54 -6.28 16.19 -14.47
CA GLU A 54 -5.57 15.24 -15.33
C GLU A 54 -4.30 14.71 -14.66
N LYS A 55 -3.48 15.58 -14.08
CA LYS A 55 -2.30 15.19 -13.30
C LYS A 55 -2.67 14.29 -12.11
N ILE A 56 -3.73 14.61 -11.38
CA ILE A 56 -4.24 13.75 -10.29
C ILE A 56 -4.68 12.37 -10.82
N LYS A 57 -5.38 12.31 -11.96
CA LYS A 57 -5.78 11.05 -12.59
C LYS A 57 -4.56 10.24 -13.02
N ALA A 58 -3.59 10.86 -13.69
CA ALA A 58 -2.35 10.22 -14.11
C ALA A 58 -1.56 9.67 -12.92
N THR A 59 -1.42 10.48 -11.87
CA THR A 59 -0.71 10.10 -10.64
C THR A 59 -1.37 8.90 -9.98
N ARG A 60 -2.70 8.90 -9.91
CA ARG A 60 -3.46 7.75 -9.39
C ARG A 60 -3.19 6.47 -10.18
N VAL A 61 -3.14 6.55 -11.51
CA VAL A 61 -2.87 5.39 -12.38
C VAL A 61 -1.45 4.88 -12.15
N SER A 62 -0.45 5.77 -12.17
CA SER A 62 0.95 5.42 -11.94
C SER A 62 1.18 4.80 -10.56
N LEU A 63 0.61 5.40 -9.50
CA LEU A 63 0.69 4.85 -8.13
C LEU A 63 -0.02 3.49 -8.00
N LEU A 64 -1.15 3.29 -8.69
CA LEU A 64 -1.82 1.99 -8.71
C LEU A 64 -1.00 0.92 -9.43
N GLN A 65 -0.28 1.28 -10.49
CA GLN A 65 0.60 0.37 -11.21
C GLN A 65 1.84 0.02 -10.37
N TRP A 66 2.52 1.03 -9.84
CA TRP A 66 3.68 0.86 -8.95
C TRP A 66 3.33 0.00 -7.74
N SER A 67 2.23 0.32 -7.04
CA SER A 67 1.81 -0.45 -5.87
C SER A 67 1.56 -1.92 -6.23
N ARG A 68 0.84 -2.22 -7.32
CA ARG A 68 0.66 -3.61 -7.76
C ARG A 68 1.99 -4.33 -7.99
N GLN A 69 2.91 -3.70 -8.72
CA GLN A 69 4.22 -4.29 -9.02
C GLN A 69 5.02 -4.54 -7.74
N LYS A 70 5.07 -3.57 -6.82
CA LYS A 70 5.77 -3.69 -5.54
C LYS A 70 5.16 -4.80 -4.68
N PHE A 71 3.85 -4.84 -4.49
CA PHE A 71 3.19 -5.85 -3.65
C PHE A 71 3.24 -7.25 -4.25
N ASP A 72 3.18 -7.39 -5.57
CA ASP A 72 3.38 -8.69 -6.23
C ASP A 72 4.84 -9.16 -6.10
N GLY A 73 5.80 -8.24 -6.16
CA GLY A 73 7.21 -8.48 -5.85
C GLY A 73 7.41 -8.93 -4.40
N ASN A 74 6.85 -8.21 -3.44
CA ASN A 74 6.93 -8.53 -2.01
C ASN A 74 6.34 -9.92 -1.72
N ARG A 75 5.19 -10.26 -2.32
CA ARG A 75 4.59 -11.61 -2.18
C ARG A 75 5.45 -12.71 -2.77
N ARG A 76 6.17 -12.44 -3.86
CA ARG A 76 7.15 -13.38 -4.41
C ARG A 76 8.32 -13.55 -3.44
N ARG A 77 8.88 -12.45 -2.94
CA ARG A 77 10.00 -12.46 -2.00
C ARG A 77 9.65 -13.16 -0.67
N VAL A 78 8.44 -12.95 -0.15
CA VAL A 78 7.93 -13.66 1.03
C VAL A 78 7.88 -15.17 0.79
N ARG A 79 7.48 -15.64 -0.40
CA ARG A 79 7.49 -17.07 -0.74
C ARG A 79 8.91 -17.62 -0.82
N GLU A 80 9.82 -16.89 -1.45
CA GLU A 80 11.24 -17.25 -1.53
C GLU A 80 11.88 -17.36 -0.15
N LEU A 81 11.69 -16.35 0.71
CA LEU A 81 12.23 -16.35 2.07
C LEU A 81 11.69 -17.51 2.92
N ARG A 82 10.39 -17.83 2.78
CA ARG A 82 9.81 -19.01 3.45
C ARG A 82 10.45 -20.31 2.98
N ALA A 83 10.71 -20.44 1.68
CA ALA A 83 11.39 -21.61 1.12
C ALA A 83 12.85 -21.69 1.56
N GLU A 84 13.56 -20.55 1.61
CA GLU A 84 14.93 -20.44 2.09
C GLU A 84 15.04 -20.84 3.57
N ILE A 85 14.15 -20.33 4.43
CA ILE A 85 14.08 -20.70 5.84
C ILE A 85 13.79 -22.19 6.02
N ALA A 86 12.90 -22.76 5.22
CA ALA A 86 12.60 -24.19 5.25
C ALA A 86 13.80 -25.04 4.82
N GLY A 87 14.48 -24.68 3.72
CA GLY A 87 15.69 -25.39 3.27
C GLY A 87 16.83 -25.31 4.30
N LEU A 88 16.99 -24.17 4.97
CA LEU A 88 17.97 -24.01 6.05
C LEU A 88 17.60 -24.77 7.33
N HIS A 89 16.34 -25.22 7.48
CA HIS A 89 15.92 -26.07 8.59
C HIS A 89 16.41 -27.51 8.43
N ASP A 90 16.45 -28.01 7.19
CA ASP A 90 16.84 -29.39 6.87
C ASP A 90 18.37 -29.61 6.84
N HIS A 91 19.16 -28.53 6.94
CA HIS A 91 20.62 -28.58 6.98
C HIS A 91 21.19 -28.71 8.40
N ILE A 92 22.37 -29.33 8.52
CA ILE A 92 23.15 -29.37 9.76
C ILE A 92 23.35 -27.93 10.26
N GLN A 93 22.91 -27.66 11.49
CA GLN A 93 22.98 -26.34 12.08
C GLN A 93 24.44 -26.02 12.39
N ASN A 94 24.99 -25.03 11.70
CA ASN A 94 26.29 -24.44 11.97
C ASN A 94 26.12 -22.92 12.12
N THR A 95 27.17 -22.24 12.58
CA THR A 95 27.13 -20.79 12.83
C THR A 95 26.69 -20.00 11.59
N HIS A 96 27.08 -20.44 10.40
CA HIS A 96 26.72 -19.81 9.13
C HIS A 96 25.23 -20.02 8.79
N THR A 97 24.70 -21.24 8.88
CA THR A 97 23.28 -21.52 8.57
C THR A 97 22.34 -20.85 9.57
N VAL A 98 22.72 -20.75 10.85
CA VAL A 98 21.97 -19.99 11.86
C VAL A 98 21.96 -18.50 11.54
N HIS A 99 23.09 -17.94 11.12
CA HIS A 99 23.18 -16.52 10.74
C HIS A 99 22.31 -16.19 9.52
N MET A 100 22.43 -16.99 8.45
CA MET A 100 21.62 -16.83 7.23
C MET A 100 20.12 -16.94 7.52
N ARG A 101 19.72 -17.91 8.35
CA ARG A 101 18.33 -18.05 8.78
C ARG A 101 17.83 -16.82 9.51
N ARG A 102 18.65 -16.26 10.42
CA ARG A 102 18.28 -15.05 11.16
C ARG A 102 18.04 -13.86 10.22
N LEU A 103 18.92 -13.67 9.23
CA LEU A 103 18.77 -12.62 8.22
C LEU A 103 17.49 -12.80 7.38
N ALA A 104 17.23 -14.03 6.93
CA ALA A 104 16.03 -14.35 6.17
C ALA A 104 14.74 -14.12 6.99
N CYS A 105 14.73 -14.48 8.28
CA CYS A 105 13.60 -14.20 9.17
C CYS A 105 13.39 -12.70 9.37
N THR A 106 14.45 -11.93 9.61
CA THR A 106 14.33 -10.46 9.79
C THR A 106 13.78 -9.77 8.54
N GLU A 107 14.20 -10.21 7.34
CA GLU A 107 13.66 -9.66 6.10
C GLU A 107 12.22 -10.09 5.87
N LEU A 108 11.87 -11.34 6.23
CA LEU A 108 10.50 -11.83 6.16
C LEU A 108 9.56 -11.02 7.07
N ASP A 109 9.96 -10.79 8.32
CA ASP A 109 9.18 -9.98 9.27
C ASP A 109 9.00 -8.55 8.74
N ARG A 110 10.07 -7.92 8.22
CA ARG A 110 10.01 -6.58 7.60
C ARG A 110 8.99 -6.52 6.46
N LEU A 111 9.01 -7.48 5.54
CA LEU A 111 8.07 -7.52 4.41
C LEU A 111 6.61 -7.78 4.86
N LEU A 112 6.41 -8.60 5.90
CA LEU A 112 5.08 -8.85 6.45
C LEU A 112 4.51 -7.62 7.16
N GLU A 113 5.34 -6.87 7.90
CA GLU A 113 4.93 -5.59 8.51
C GLU A 113 4.52 -4.56 7.45
N GLN A 114 5.26 -4.48 6.34
CA GLN A 114 4.89 -3.62 5.21
C GLN A 114 3.53 -4.02 4.60
N GLU A 115 3.31 -5.31 4.40
CA GLU A 115 2.02 -5.82 3.89
C GLU A 115 0.87 -5.54 4.87
N GLU A 116 1.09 -5.75 6.17
CA GLU A 116 0.10 -5.46 7.21
C GLU A 116 -0.31 -4.00 7.21
N VAL A 117 0.66 -3.08 7.22
CA VAL A 117 0.42 -1.63 7.18
C VAL A 117 -0.40 -1.24 5.95
N PHE A 118 -0.04 -1.78 4.79
CA PHE A 118 -0.75 -1.53 3.54
C PHE A 118 -2.20 -1.98 3.62
N TRP A 119 -2.46 -3.20 4.12
CA TRP A 119 -3.82 -3.71 4.26
C TRP A 119 -4.61 -2.98 5.34
N LYS A 120 -3.98 -2.58 6.45
CA LYS A 120 -4.59 -1.78 7.51
C LYS A 120 -5.13 -0.46 6.94
N GLN A 121 -4.32 0.28 6.21
CA GLN A 121 -4.73 1.55 5.56
C GLN A 121 -5.90 1.34 4.58
N ARG A 122 -5.82 0.31 3.73
CA ARG A 122 -6.86 0.02 2.71
C ARG A 122 -8.15 -0.53 3.28
N SER A 123 -8.09 -1.29 4.38
CA SER A 123 -9.25 -1.94 4.99
C SER A 123 -10.23 -0.97 5.64
N ARG A 124 -9.78 0.27 5.89
CA ARG A 124 -10.56 1.29 6.60
C ARG A 124 -11.06 0.90 7.99
N VAL A 125 -10.43 -0.07 8.64
CA VAL A 125 -10.77 -0.50 10.01
C VAL A 125 -10.07 0.43 11.00
N LEU A 126 -10.86 1.05 11.89
CA LEU A 126 -10.37 2.04 12.85
C LEU A 126 -9.64 1.41 14.06
N TRP A 127 -9.91 0.16 14.41
CA TRP A 127 -9.35 -0.46 15.62
C TRP A 127 -9.08 -1.94 15.41
N LEU A 128 -7.82 -2.33 15.61
CA LEU A 128 -7.42 -3.64 16.08
C LEU A 128 -6.35 -3.33 17.13
N GLU A 129 -6.65 -3.61 18.39
CA GLU A 129 -5.65 -3.65 19.45
C GLU A 129 -4.52 -4.56 18.99
N ASP A 130 -3.28 -4.07 19.11
CA ASP A 130 -2.07 -4.77 18.69
C ASP A 130 -2.07 -6.21 19.21
N GLY A 131 -2.06 -7.21 18.31
CA GLY A 131 -1.94 -8.59 18.76
C GLY A 131 -2.22 -9.70 17.75
N ASP A 132 -2.89 -9.44 16.63
CA ASP A 132 -3.17 -10.49 15.65
C ASP A 132 -2.75 -10.04 14.24
N ARG A 133 -1.85 -10.81 13.61
CA ARG A 133 -1.36 -10.64 12.22
C ARG A 133 -2.47 -10.99 11.22
N ASN A 134 -3.65 -10.41 11.40
CA ASN A 134 -4.90 -10.84 10.79
C ASN A 134 -5.08 -10.24 9.39
N THR A 135 -4.07 -10.41 8.54
CA THR A 135 -4.06 -9.99 7.13
C THR A 135 -5.30 -10.50 6.39
N ALA A 136 -5.77 -11.71 6.70
CA ALA A 136 -6.98 -12.29 6.12
C ALA A 136 -8.24 -11.46 6.41
N TYR A 137 -8.40 -10.92 7.62
CA TYR A 137 -9.51 -10.04 7.96
C TYR A 137 -9.45 -8.73 7.15
N PHE A 138 -8.27 -8.10 7.11
CA PHE A 138 -8.08 -6.86 6.35
C PHE A 138 -8.28 -7.07 4.84
N HIS A 139 -7.82 -8.19 4.28
CA HIS A 139 -8.07 -8.58 2.89
C HIS A 139 -9.56 -8.72 2.59
N ARG A 140 -10.31 -9.41 3.46
CA ARG A 140 -11.76 -9.54 3.30
C ARG A 140 -12.44 -8.19 3.37
N ARG A 141 -12.08 -7.34 4.34
CA ARG A 141 -12.68 -6.02 4.51
C ARG A 141 -12.36 -5.08 3.34
N ALA A 142 -11.10 -5.04 2.90
CA ALA A 142 -10.70 -4.29 1.72
C ALA A 142 -11.44 -4.77 0.46
N SER A 143 -11.66 -6.08 0.32
CA SER A 143 -12.44 -6.64 -0.78
C SER A 143 -13.92 -6.23 -0.71
N GLN A 144 -14.53 -6.21 0.48
CA GLN A 144 -15.89 -5.73 0.67
C GLN A 144 -16.04 -4.26 0.29
N ILE A 145 -15.11 -3.40 0.70
CA ILE A 145 -15.11 -1.97 0.35
C ILE A 145 -14.93 -1.80 -1.15
N ARG A 146 -14.04 -2.58 -1.79
CA ARG A 146 -13.89 -2.59 -3.24
C ARG A 146 -15.19 -2.94 -3.95
N LYS A 147 -15.93 -3.95 -3.47
CA LYS A 147 -17.25 -4.32 -4.01
C LYS A 147 -18.30 -3.22 -3.79
N ALA A 148 -18.34 -2.59 -2.62
CA ALA A 148 -19.27 -1.51 -2.31
C ALA A 148 -19.02 -0.26 -3.19
N ASN A 149 -17.75 0.04 -3.48
CA ASN A 149 -17.35 1.18 -4.31
C ASN A 149 -17.27 0.84 -5.80
N GLN A 150 -17.60 -0.39 -6.21
CA GLN A 150 -17.62 -0.76 -7.61
C GLN A 150 -18.86 -0.14 -8.27
N LEU A 151 -18.61 0.83 -9.15
CA LEU A 151 -19.66 1.44 -9.97
C LEU A 151 -20.21 0.37 -10.92
N LYS A 152 -21.48 -0.01 -10.75
CA LYS A 152 -22.14 -1.08 -11.53
C LYS A 152 -22.71 -0.62 -12.87
N GLY A 153 -22.65 0.68 -13.14
CA GLY A 153 -23.24 1.33 -14.30
C GLY A 153 -23.75 2.72 -13.95
N LEU A 154 -23.96 3.55 -14.97
CA LEU A 154 -24.57 4.88 -14.84
C LEU A 154 -26.05 4.77 -15.22
N ARG A 155 -26.94 5.41 -14.45
CA ARG A 155 -28.34 5.57 -14.85
C ARG A 155 -28.48 6.83 -15.67
N ASP A 156 -29.16 6.72 -16.81
CA ASP A 156 -29.62 7.90 -17.55
C ASP A 156 -30.87 8.53 -16.90
N GLU A 157 -31.29 9.68 -17.41
CA GLU A 157 -32.48 10.41 -16.95
C GLU A 157 -33.79 9.61 -17.10
N GLY A 158 -33.80 8.58 -17.96
CA GLY A 158 -34.91 7.64 -18.14
C GLY A 158 -34.88 6.45 -17.17
N GLY A 159 -33.90 6.40 -16.26
CA GLY A 159 -33.76 5.32 -15.28
C GLY A 159 -33.15 4.03 -15.83
N VAL A 160 -32.67 4.03 -17.08
CA VAL A 160 -32.05 2.86 -17.71
C VAL A 160 -30.59 2.78 -17.26
N LEU A 161 -30.21 1.63 -16.69
CA LEU A 161 -28.84 1.36 -16.27
C LEU A 161 -27.99 1.00 -17.50
N ARG A 162 -27.03 1.83 -17.88
CA ARG A 162 -26.03 1.49 -18.90
C ARG A 162 -24.80 0.90 -18.21
N GLN A 163 -24.49 -0.34 -18.55
CA GLN A 163 -23.20 -0.97 -18.23
C GLN A 163 -22.20 -0.53 -19.31
N GLU A 164 -21.02 -0.04 -18.89
CA GLU A 164 -19.86 0.08 -19.78
C GLU A 164 -19.24 -1.29 -20.04
#